data_AF-A0A559MI65-F1
#
_entry.id   AF-A0A559MI65-F1
#
_cell.length_a   1.000
_cell.length_b   1.000
_cell.length_c   1.000
_cell.angle_alpha   90.00
_cell.angle_beta   90.00
_cell.angle_gamma   90.00
#
_symmetry.space_group_name_H-M   'P 1'
#
loop_
_entity.id
_entity.type
_entity.pdbx_description
1 polymer ?
#
loop_
_entity_poly.entity_id
_entity_poly.type
_entity_poly.pdbx_seq_one_letter_code
_entity_poly.pdbx_strand_id
1 'polypeptide(L)'
;MCLSLFFSRRYILMVKANIWRGLMAVGMKLHHFAGPKPPRPDFKIVIPSRLSPRGGTFKLVFYVPDSYHTAPDDYRFPVVVNFHGGGFTLGTGTDDARWASTIVKTVDAVLVSVEYRLAPEYPFSTGVEDGTDAVIYLASHAEELRLDPQRMALSGFSAGGNFAFTVPLMLHDLQNGVGKRSLLSTNNNYPASSRPSSSRLASSYPSSSYPSSSYPSSQSSSTLQLPRRPEAYSSNSSTTSILKLTDLEPTELEIHQKVPDLNLRAIVSFYPPTDFRISRQDKRETNPVPEMNLPPMLTKLFDESYMHPPNMIDLTDPYLSPAAGSDKLLKAAYPQDIILYTCEYDMLNAEGIAFGERLSGPQVGKTVHGGLVKEVPHAFDKKPNPIKFPVSADRCYAEACSELKRIFGGRVSDEDRRQLDKSKVVDRFEDDLQRDRVTGEGERLMDETDMGDGVGGNDNGRWIGQPSIHDKMPNQENRIP
;
A
#
# COMPACT_ATOMS: atom_id res chain seq x y z
N MET A 1 -23.26 -4.25 -34.71
CA MET A 1 -23.96 -4.63 -33.46
C MET A 1 -23.03 -4.89 -32.26
N CYS A 2 -21.80 -5.41 -32.42
CA CYS A 2 -20.90 -5.61 -31.26
C CYS A 2 -20.42 -4.30 -30.60
N LEU A 3 -19.96 -3.30 -31.37
CA LEU A 3 -19.47 -2.04 -30.80
C LEU A 3 -20.50 -1.30 -29.92
N SER A 4 -21.78 -1.28 -30.31
CA SER A 4 -22.85 -0.62 -29.55
C SER A 4 -23.16 -1.28 -28.20
N LEU A 5 -22.93 -2.59 -28.07
CA LEU A 5 -23.09 -3.34 -26.82
C LEU A 5 -21.88 -3.21 -25.88
N PHE A 6 -20.67 -3.04 -26.42
CA PHE A 6 -19.47 -2.79 -25.60
C PHE A 6 -19.46 -1.39 -24.98
N PHE A 7 -19.86 -0.37 -25.75
CA PHE A 7 -20.03 0.98 -25.22
C PHE A 7 -21.14 1.03 -24.15
N SER A 8 -22.22 0.25 -24.32
CA SER A 8 -23.30 0.23 -23.32
C SER A 8 -22.87 -0.41 -22.00
N ARG A 9 -22.09 -1.51 -21.99
CA ARG A 9 -21.65 -2.16 -20.74
C ARG A 9 -20.65 -1.32 -19.95
N ARG A 10 -19.65 -0.71 -20.59
CA ARG A 10 -18.65 0.13 -19.89
C ARG A 10 -19.27 1.44 -19.38
N TYR A 11 -20.19 2.02 -20.15
CA TYR A 11 -20.98 3.15 -19.68
C TYR A 11 -21.85 2.80 -18.46
N ILE A 12 -22.49 1.62 -18.45
CA ILE A 12 -23.24 1.15 -17.27
C ILE A 12 -22.33 1.01 -16.05
N LEU A 13 -21.10 0.50 -16.21
CA LEU A 13 -20.12 0.45 -15.11
C LEU A 13 -19.77 1.84 -14.60
N MET A 14 -19.55 2.81 -15.49
CA MET A 14 -19.29 4.21 -15.11
C MET A 14 -20.47 4.81 -14.34
N VAL A 15 -21.71 4.58 -14.77
CA VAL A 15 -22.91 5.04 -14.07
C VAL A 15 -22.99 4.41 -12.67
N LYS A 16 -22.80 3.09 -12.56
CA LYS A 16 -22.81 2.38 -11.27
C LYS A 16 -21.71 2.89 -10.34
N ALA A 17 -20.49 3.05 -10.84
CA ALA A 17 -19.37 3.58 -10.09
C ALA A 17 -19.68 4.99 -9.56
N ASN A 18 -20.24 5.88 -10.38
CA ASN A 18 -20.60 7.23 -9.95
C ASN A 18 -21.70 7.26 -8.88
N ILE A 19 -22.71 6.38 -8.97
CA ILE A 19 -23.71 6.22 -7.91
C ILE A 19 -23.04 5.79 -6.59
N TRP A 20 -22.18 4.77 -6.64
CA TRP A 20 -21.47 4.27 -5.47
C TRP A 20 -20.49 5.31 -4.89
N ARG A 21 -19.81 6.11 -5.72
CA ARG A 21 -18.99 7.24 -5.27
C ARG A 21 -19.82 8.27 -4.51
N GLY A 22 -21.02 8.58 -5.00
CA GLY A 22 -21.97 9.46 -4.32
C GLY A 22 -22.38 8.91 -2.94
N LEU A 23 -22.75 7.63 -2.87
CA LEU A 23 -23.09 6.97 -1.60
C LEU A 23 -21.92 6.93 -0.62
N MET A 24 -20.72 6.59 -1.10
CA MET A 24 -19.51 6.59 -0.29
C MET A 24 -19.19 7.99 0.24
N ALA A 25 -19.32 9.03 -0.57
CA ALA A 25 -19.11 10.40 -0.13
C ALA A 25 -20.08 10.82 1.00
N VAL A 26 -21.34 10.37 0.94
CA VAL A 26 -22.31 10.58 2.04
C VAL A 26 -21.89 9.81 3.29
N GLY A 27 -21.52 8.53 3.15
CA GLY A 27 -21.04 7.69 4.25
C GLY A 27 -19.79 8.28 4.94
N MET A 28 -18.82 8.76 4.16
CA MET A 28 -17.61 9.39 4.68
C MET A 28 -17.90 10.72 5.38
N LYS A 29 -18.87 11.52 4.90
CA LYS A 29 -19.33 12.71 5.63
C LYS A 29 -19.89 12.35 7.02
N LEU A 30 -20.68 11.28 7.12
CA LEU A 30 -21.18 10.78 8.41
C LEU A 30 -20.04 10.29 9.31
N HIS A 31 -19.07 9.55 8.74
CA HIS A 31 -17.89 9.07 9.44
C HIS A 31 -17.02 10.23 9.99
N HIS A 32 -16.96 11.36 9.26
CA HIS A 32 -16.25 12.57 9.69
C HIS A 32 -16.95 13.35 10.82
N PHE A 33 -18.20 13.02 11.16
CA PHE A 33 -18.87 13.61 12.32
C PHE A 33 -18.41 13.00 13.65
N ALA A 34 -17.91 11.76 13.66
CA ALA A 34 -17.40 11.15 14.89
C ALA A 34 -16.19 11.91 15.43
N GLY A 35 -16.17 12.12 16.74
CA GLY A 35 -15.01 12.71 17.43
C GLY A 35 -13.84 11.71 17.51
N PRO A 36 -12.59 12.19 17.45
CA PRO A 36 -12.15 13.54 17.07
C PRO A 36 -12.35 13.78 15.56
N LYS A 37 -12.66 15.02 15.15
CA LYS A 37 -12.85 15.33 13.72
C LYS A 37 -11.54 15.16 12.95
N PRO A 38 -11.57 14.55 11.74
CA PRO A 38 -10.38 14.47 10.92
C PRO A 38 -9.93 15.87 10.44
N PRO A 39 -8.62 16.10 10.28
CA PRO A 39 -8.08 17.33 9.74
C PRO A 39 -8.51 17.53 8.29
N ARG A 40 -8.51 18.79 7.86
CA ARG A 40 -8.57 19.13 6.44
C ARG A 40 -7.15 19.08 5.87
N PRO A 41 -7.00 18.83 4.56
CA PRO A 41 -5.70 19.01 3.89
C PRO A 41 -5.20 20.44 4.07
N ASP A 42 -3.89 20.60 4.24
CA ASP A 42 -3.24 21.90 4.32
C ASP A 42 -3.15 22.54 2.93
N PHE A 43 -2.76 21.76 1.93
CA PHE A 43 -2.76 22.17 0.52
C PHE A 43 -2.88 20.97 -0.42
N LYS A 44 -3.08 21.26 -1.71
CA LYS A 44 -3.15 20.27 -2.78
C LYS A 44 -2.33 20.75 -3.97
N ILE A 45 -1.66 19.82 -4.63
CA ILE A 45 -0.99 20.08 -5.92
C ILE A 45 -1.56 19.13 -6.97
N VAL A 46 -1.53 19.58 -8.22
CA VAL A 46 -1.95 18.78 -9.38
C VAL A 46 -0.71 18.47 -10.20
N ILE A 47 -0.44 17.19 -10.42
CA ILE A 47 0.76 16.73 -11.14
C ILE A 47 0.37 15.92 -12.38
N PRO A 48 1.21 15.91 -13.43
CA PRO A 48 0.96 15.10 -14.61
C PRO A 48 1.14 13.61 -14.32
N SER A 49 0.35 12.78 -15.00
CA SER A 49 0.63 11.35 -15.11
C SER A 49 1.51 11.11 -16.32
N ARG A 50 2.77 10.74 -16.05
CA ARG A 50 3.85 10.59 -17.03
C ARG A 50 4.08 9.13 -17.38
N LEU A 51 3.87 8.23 -16.43
CA LEU A 51 4.02 6.78 -16.63
C LEU A 51 2.81 6.17 -17.34
N SER A 52 1.64 6.78 -17.20
CA SER A 52 0.45 6.28 -17.88
C SER A 52 0.45 6.67 -19.36
N PRO A 53 0.31 5.69 -20.30
CA PRO A 53 0.24 6.00 -21.73
C PRO A 53 -0.93 6.90 -22.12
N ARG A 54 -1.94 7.02 -21.25
CA ARG A 54 -3.11 7.89 -21.45
C ARG A 54 -2.84 9.35 -21.09
N GLY A 55 -1.65 9.66 -20.54
CA GLY A 55 -1.31 10.96 -19.98
C GLY A 55 -2.32 11.37 -18.91
N GLY A 56 -2.54 12.68 -18.76
CA GLY A 56 -3.53 13.24 -17.83
C GLY A 56 -2.88 13.81 -16.57
N THR A 57 -3.70 14.09 -15.57
CA THR A 57 -3.25 14.68 -14.29
C THR A 57 -4.00 14.05 -13.12
N PHE A 58 -3.39 14.05 -11.96
CA PHE A 58 -4.00 13.63 -10.71
C PHE A 58 -3.54 14.55 -9.56
N LYS A 59 -4.18 14.44 -8.40
CA LYS A 59 -3.89 15.34 -7.26
C LYS A 59 -3.07 14.64 -6.19
N LEU A 60 -2.19 15.40 -5.56
CA LEU A 60 -1.56 15.06 -4.30
C LEU A 60 -2.14 15.94 -3.19
N VAL A 61 -2.58 15.31 -2.11
CA VAL A 61 -3.27 15.95 -0.99
C VAL A 61 -2.35 15.94 0.22
N PHE A 62 -1.91 17.12 0.66
CA PHE A 62 -0.90 17.26 1.71
C PHE A 62 -1.52 17.50 3.07
N TYR A 63 -0.96 16.81 4.05
CA TYR A 63 -1.16 17.03 5.48
C TYR A 63 0.22 17.21 6.09
N VAL A 64 0.47 18.34 6.75
CA VAL A 64 1.77 18.67 7.32
C VAL A 64 1.71 18.72 8.85
N PRO A 65 2.80 18.39 9.56
CA PRO A 65 2.87 18.57 11.01
C PRO A 65 2.92 20.06 11.39
N ASP A 66 2.54 20.39 12.63
CA ASP A 66 2.59 21.78 13.13
C ASP A 66 4.02 22.37 13.06
N SER A 67 5.02 21.50 13.21
CA SER A 67 6.44 21.83 13.07
C SER A 67 6.83 22.27 11.65
N TYR A 68 6.05 21.95 10.62
CA TYR A 68 6.33 22.29 9.22
C TYR A 68 6.56 23.79 8.99
N HIS A 69 5.81 24.63 9.71
CA HIS A 69 5.90 26.08 9.57
C HIS A 69 6.93 26.74 10.49
N THR A 70 7.43 26.01 11.49
CA THR A 70 8.28 26.57 12.56
C THR A 70 9.69 25.97 12.58
N ALA A 71 9.88 24.81 11.96
CA ALA A 71 11.19 24.19 11.79
C ALA A 71 12.10 25.06 10.90
N PRO A 72 13.43 24.98 11.10
CA PRO A 72 14.42 25.66 10.25
C PRO A 72 14.20 25.38 8.76
N ASP A 73 14.45 26.36 7.88
CA ASP A 73 14.17 26.26 6.44
C ASP A 73 14.94 25.11 5.74
N ASP A 74 16.09 24.72 6.28
CA ASP A 74 16.90 23.60 5.84
C ASP A 74 16.44 22.23 6.38
N TYR A 75 15.47 22.21 7.31
CA TYR A 75 14.89 20.97 7.80
C TYR A 75 14.08 20.26 6.70
N ARG A 76 14.24 18.94 6.63
CA ARG A 76 13.52 18.05 5.71
C ARG A 76 12.75 16.99 6.49
N PHE A 77 11.44 16.92 6.24
CA PHE A 77 10.51 16.04 6.93
C PHE A 77 10.50 14.63 6.31
N PRO A 78 10.45 13.56 7.12
CA PRO A 78 10.02 12.26 6.62
C PRO A 78 8.66 12.38 5.93
N VAL A 79 8.40 11.51 4.95
CA VAL A 79 7.15 11.52 4.19
C VAL A 79 6.49 10.16 4.17
N VAL A 80 5.19 10.15 4.41
CA VAL A 80 4.31 8.98 4.26
C VAL A 80 3.42 9.23 3.05
N VAL A 81 3.61 8.46 1.98
CA VAL A 81 2.79 8.52 0.77
C VAL A 81 1.63 7.55 0.92
N ASN A 82 0.41 8.06 1.01
CA ASN A 82 -0.78 7.28 1.28
C ASN A 82 -1.62 7.02 0.02
N PHE A 83 -2.11 5.80 -0.13
CA PHE A 83 -3.08 5.41 -1.15
C PHE A 83 -4.40 5.02 -0.49
N HIS A 84 -5.48 5.69 -0.88
CA HIS A 84 -6.79 5.41 -0.32
C HIS A 84 -7.39 4.09 -0.82
N GLY A 85 -8.30 3.51 -0.03
CA GLY A 85 -9.08 2.34 -0.43
C GLY A 85 -10.26 2.67 -1.34
N GLY A 86 -11.13 1.67 -1.58
CA GLY A 86 -12.32 1.84 -2.42
C GLY A 86 -12.34 0.97 -3.68
N GLY A 87 -11.62 -0.16 -3.67
CA GLY A 87 -11.65 -1.14 -4.76
C GLY A 87 -11.22 -0.55 -6.11
N PHE A 88 -10.23 0.36 -6.08
CA PHE A 88 -9.71 1.09 -7.25
C PHE A 88 -10.73 1.95 -8.00
N THR A 89 -11.97 1.98 -7.52
CA THR A 89 -13.15 2.49 -8.25
C THR A 89 -13.82 3.63 -7.50
N LEU A 90 -13.69 3.63 -6.18
CA LEU A 90 -14.29 4.57 -5.24
C LEU A 90 -13.22 5.25 -4.41
N GLY A 91 -13.67 6.18 -3.58
CA GLY A 91 -12.87 6.88 -2.59
C GLY A 91 -12.20 8.13 -3.11
N THR A 92 -11.54 8.84 -2.20
CA THR A 92 -10.81 10.07 -2.48
C THR A 92 -9.52 10.14 -1.66
N GLY A 93 -8.58 10.99 -2.08
CA GLY A 93 -7.36 11.27 -1.31
C GLY A 93 -7.60 11.81 0.11
N THR A 94 -8.83 12.17 0.47
CA THR A 94 -9.18 12.65 1.82
C THR A 94 -9.82 11.60 2.74
N ASP A 95 -10.07 10.38 2.26
CA ASP A 95 -10.81 9.37 3.03
C ASP A 95 -10.02 8.80 4.22
N ASP A 96 -8.69 8.95 4.18
CA ASP A 96 -7.77 8.53 5.23
C ASP A 96 -7.31 9.69 6.12
N ALA A 97 -8.09 10.78 6.19
CA ALA A 97 -7.71 11.96 6.97
C ALA A 97 -7.47 11.67 8.47
N ARG A 98 -8.09 10.62 9.05
CA ARG A 98 -7.78 10.19 10.42
C ARG A 98 -6.38 9.60 10.54
N TRP A 99 -5.98 8.75 9.59
CA TRP A 99 -4.61 8.25 9.49
C TRP A 99 -3.62 9.40 9.28
N ALA A 100 -3.95 10.34 8.39
CA ALA A 100 -3.21 11.58 8.19
C ALA A 100 -3.02 12.34 9.51
N SER A 101 -4.08 12.49 10.30
CA SER A 101 -4.00 13.12 11.62
C SER A 101 -3.04 12.41 12.56
N THR A 102 -3.03 11.09 12.58
CA THR A 102 -2.15 10.33 13.48
C THR A 102 -0.71 10.48 13.05
N ILE A 103 -0.41 10.37 11.74
CA ILE A 103 0.93 10.57 11.20
C ILE A 103 1.49 11.94 11.54
N VAL A 104 0.79 13.02 11.18
CA VAL A 104 1.32 14.39 11.37
C VAL A 104 1.49 14.75 12.84
N LYS A 105 0.63 14.23 13.74
CA LYS A 105 0.70 14.53 15.17
C LYS A 105 1.71 13.69 15.93
N THR A 106 1.90 12.44 15.52
CA THR A 106 2.69 11.49 16.30
C THR A 106 4.06 11.26 15.69
N VAL A 107 4.16 11.06 14.37
CA VAL A 107 5.42 10.74 13.68
C VAL A 107 6.20 12.01 13.33
N ASP A 108 5.54 13.17 13.32
CA ASP A 108 6.12 14.45 12.86
C ASP A 108 6.61 14.35 11.40
N ALA A 109 5.80 13.68 10.57
CA ALA A 109 6.05 13.43 9.16
C ALA A 109 4.96 14.09 8.29
N VAL A 110 5.34 14.50 7.08
CA VAL A 110 4.37 14.95 6.07
C VAL A 110 3.63 13.72 5.55
N LEU A 111 2.30 13.76 5.50
CA LEU A 111 1.52 12.74 4.80
C LEU A 111 1.01 13.31 3.48
N VAL A 112 1.31 12.61 2.39
CA VAL A 112 0.83 12.95 1.05
C VAL A 112 -0.09 11.85 0.56
N SER A 113 -1.38 12.13 0.48
CA SER A 113 -2.36 11.18 -0.04
C SER A 113 -2.54 11.36 -1.55
N VAL A 114 -2.37 10.28 -2.30
CA VAL A 114 -2.48 10.27 -3.77
C VAL A 114 -3.94 10.09 -4.16
N GLU A 115 -4.53 11.11 -4.80
CA GLU A 115 -5.86 11.06 -5.41
C GLU A 115 -5.74 10.43 -6.80
N TYR A 116 -5.31 9.16 -6.83
CA TYR A 116 -5.05 8.40 -8.04
C TYR A 116 -6.32 8.25 -8.89
N ARG A 117 -6.16 8.11 -10.20
CA ARG A 117 -7.30 8.02 -11.10
C ARG A 117 -8.00 6.68 -10.99
N LEU A 118 -9.32 6.74 -10.95
CA LEU A 118 -10.17 5.60 -10.62
C LEU A 118 -10.66 4.85 -11.86
N ALA A 119 -10.79 3.54 -11.71
CA ALA A 119 -11.60 2.72 -12.59
C ALA A 119 -13.10 3.07 -12.41
N PRO A 120 -13.96 2.83 -13.41
CA PRO A 120 -13.69 2.26 -14.73
C PRO A 120 -13.15 3.26 -15.77
N GLU A 121 -13.07 4.56 -15.48
CA GLU A 121 -12.51 5.56 -16.39
C GLU A 121 -11.04 5.23 -16.70
N TYR A 122 -10.31 4.81 -15.67
CA TYR A 122 -8.88 4.50 -15.69
C TYR A 122 -8.64 3.11 -15.06
N PRO A 123 -8.78 2.02 -15.84
CA PRO A 123 -8.56 0.66 -15.34
C PRO A 123 -7.08 0.40 -15.06
N PHE A 124 -6.78 -0.81 -14.58
CA PHE A 124 -5.41 -1.31 -14.46
C PHE A 124 -4.62 -1.08 -15.76
N SER A 125 -3.39 -0.57 -15.73
CA SER A 125 -2.51 -0.28 -14.57
C SER A 125 -2.48 1.18 -14.12
N THR A 126 -3.49 2.00 -14.47
CA THR A 126 -3.39 3.46 -14.31
C THR A 126 -3.14 3.95 -12.88
N GLY A 127 -3.77 3.33 -11.88
CA GLY A 127 -3.63 3.77 -10.49
C GLY A 127 -2.24 3.50 -9.90
N VAL A 128 -1.62 2.35 -10.23
CA VAL A 128 -0.24 2.06 -9.80
C VAL A 128 0.76 2.97 -10.51
N GLU A 129 0.52 3.30 -11.80
CA GLU A 129 1.32 4.28 -12.55
C GLU A 129 1.26 5.66 -11.90
N ASP A 130 0.06 6.15 -11.55
CA ASP A 130 -0.12 7.42 -10.84
C ASP A 130 0.58 7.40 -9.47
N GLY A 131 0.52 6.27 -8.75
CA GLY A 131 1.18 6.12 -7.46
C GLY A 131 2.71 6.13 -7.56
N THR A 132 3.29 5.44 -8.54
CA THR A 132 4.73 5.48 -8.81
C THR A 132 5.16 6.87 -9.28
N ASP A 133 4.35 7.54 -10.12
CA ASP A 133 4.58 8.93 -10.52
C ASP A 133 4.60 9.88 -9.33
N ALA A 134 3.68 9.71 -8.37
CA ALA A 134 3.62 10.49 -7.15
C ALA A 134 4.91 10.37 -6.34
N VAL A 135 5.39 9.15 -6.10
CA VAL A 135 6.63 8.91 -5.35
C VAL A 135 7.83 9.57 -6.02
N ILE A 136 7.96 9.40 -7.35
CA ILE A 136 9.03 10.03 -8.12
C ILE A 136 8.93 11.56 -8.05
N TYR A 137 7.73 12.11 -8.24
CA TYR A 137 7.50 13.55 -8.20
C TYR A 137 7.91 14.16 -6.86
N LEU A 138 7.51 13.53 -5.74
CA LEU A 138 7.81 13.98 -4.40
C LEU A 138 9.32 13.96 -4.11
N ALA A 139 10.03 12.94 -4.60
CA ALA A 139 11.48 12.88 -4.48
C ALA A 139 12.18 13.95 -5.34
N SER A 140 11.73 14.19 -6.57
CA SER A 140 12.29 15.23 -7.44
C SER A 140 12.06 16.65 -6.91
N HIS A 141 10.98 16.89 -6.16
CA HIS A 141 10.62 18.19 -5.58
C HIS A 141 10.87 18.27 -4.07
N ALA A 142 11.71 17.38 -3.54
CA ALA A 142 11.86 17.22 -2.09
C ALA A 142 12.36 18.51 -1.41
N GLU A 143 13.22 19.30 -2.06
CA GLU A 143 13.67 20.58 -1.52
C GLU A 143 12.52 21.59 -1.36
N GLU A 144 11.77 21.83 -2.43
CA GLU A 144 10.65 22.78 -2.47
C GLU A 144 9.52 22.39 -1.51
N LEU A 145 9.27 21.08 -1.39
CA LEU A 145 8.24 20.53 -0.52
C LEU A 145 8.72 20.29 0.92
N ARG A 146 10.01 20.56 1.22
CA ARG A 146 10.68 20.30 2.50
C ARG A 146 10.61 18.83 2.95
N LEU A 147 10.72 17.90 2.01
CA LEU A 147 10.67 16.46 2.22
C LEU A 147 12.08 15.85 2.25
N ASP A 148 12.23 14.75 2.96
CA ASP A 148 13.43 13.93 2.95
C ASP A 148 13.18 12.67 2.08
N PRO A 149 13.75 12.61 0.86
CA PRO A 149 13.54 11.48 -0.05
C PRO A 149 14.21 10.19 0.45
N GLN A 150 15.06 10.27 1.49
CA GLN A 150 15.72 9.14 2.11
C GLN A 150 14.93 8.58 3.31
N ARG A 151 13.84 9.25 3.72
CA ARG A 151 12.91 8.84 4.78
C ARG A 151 11.47 8.83 4.26
N MET A 152 11.23 8.03 3.22
CA MET A 152 9.88 7.82 2.65
C MET A 152 9.28 6.49 3.14
N ALA A 153 7.98 6.48 3.43
CA ALA A 153 7.21 5.25 3.60
C ALA A 153 5.97 5.28 2.71
N LEU A 154 5.50 4.12 2.28
CA LEU A 154 4.23 4.01 1.56
C LEU A 154 3.17 3.45 2.51
N SER A 155 1.97 4.00 2.49
CA SER A 155 0.84 3.46 3.24
C SER A 155 -0.40 3.29 2.38
N GLY A 156 -1.32 2.43 2.79
CA GLY A 156 -2.63 2.39 2.16
C GLY A 156 -3.59 1.38 2.74
N PHE A 157 -4.85 1.52 2.33
CA PHE A 157 -5.99 0.76 2.85
C PHE A 157 -6.67 -0.02 1.74
N SER A 158 -6.95 -1.32 1.92
CA SER A 158 -7.63 -2.15 0.92
C SER A 158 -6.91 -2.05 -0.45
N ALA A 159 -7.62 -1.62 -1.50
CA ALA A 159 -7.04 -1.30 -2.81
C ALA A 159 -5.80 -0.39 -2.75
N GLY A 160 -5.76 0.59 -1.84
CA GLY A 160 -4.56 1.40 -1.61
C GLY A 160 -3.45 0.65 -0.88
N GLY A 161 -3.78 -0.32 -0.04
CA GLY A 161 -2.80 -1.24 0.56
C GLY A 161 -2.14 -2.13 -0.50
N ASN A 162 -2.90 -2.53 -1.54
CA ASN A 162 -2.31 -3.14 -2.73
C ASN A 162 -1.33 -2.20 -3.43
N PHE A 163 -1.67 -0.92 -3.62
CA PHE A 163 -0.73 0.07 -4.18
C PHE A 163 0.52 0.29 -3.34
N ALA A 164 0.42 0.23 -2.01
CA ALA A 164 1.59 0.30 -1.14
C ALA A 164 2.60 -0.83 -1.41
N PHE A 165 2.15 -1.98 -1.93
CA PHE A 165 3.00 -3.08 -2.39
C PHE A 165 3.35 -3.02 -3.88
N THR A 166 2.44 -2.61 -4.76
CA THR A 166 2.70 -2.67 -6.21
C THR A 166 3.49 -1.48 -6.75
N VAL A 167 3.40 -0.30 -6.11
CA VAL A 167 4.19 0.89 -6.46
C VAL A 167 5.70 0.66 -6.29
N PRO A 168 6.21 0.07 -5.19
CA PRO A 168 7.62 -0.30 -5.05
C PRO A 168 8.12 -1.27 -6.13
N LEU A 169 7.29 -2.22 -6.56
CA LEU A 169 7.67 -3.16 -7.63
C LEU A 169 7.89 -2.42 -8.95
N MET A 170 6.96 -1.54 -9.33
CA MET A 170 7.11 -0.72 -10.53
C MET A 170 8.29 0.24 -10.41
N LEU A 171 8.48 0.86 -9.25
CA LEU A 171 9.61 1.76 -9.01
C LEU A 171 10.96 1.04 -9.15
N HIS A 172 11.09 -0.14 -8.55
CA HIS A 172 12.27 -0.99 -8.68
C HIS A 172 12.57 -1.32 -10.14
N ASP A 173 11.53 -1.67 -10.90
CA ASP A 173 11.67 -2.00 -12.32
C ASP A 173 12.16 -0.79 -13.14
N LEU A 174 11.61 0.41 -12.88
CA LEU A 174 12.05 1.65 -13.51
C LEU A 174 13.49 2.02 -13.13
N GLN A 175 13.90 1.83 -11.87
CA GLN A 175 15.26 2.13 -11.39
C GLN A 175 16.31 1.22 -12.01
N ASN A 176 15.97 -0.03 -12.25
CA ASN A 176 16.91 -1.05 -12.74
C ASN A 176 16.83 -1.26 -14.26
N GLY A 177 15.87 -0.61 -14.94
CA GLY A 177 15.62 -0.85 -16.37
C GLY A 177 15.21 -2.29 -16.68
N VAL A 178 14.68 -3.00 -15.68
CA VAL A 178 14.24 -4.40 -15.75
C VAL A 178 12.74 -4.42 -15.53
N GLY A 179 11.94 -4.95 -16.46
CA GLY A 179 10.49 -5.06 -16.26
C GLY A 179 9.65 -4.71 -17.49
N LYS A 180 8.32 -4.80 -17.36
CA LYS A 180 7.35 -4.51 -18.43
C LYS A 180 7.27 -3.02 -18.77
N ARG A 181 7.75 -2.14 -17.88
CA ARG A 181 7.75 -0.68 -18.03
C ARG A 181 9.20 -0.19 -17.99
N SER A 182 9.62 0.48 -19.06
CA SER A 182 10.93 1.14 -19.15
C SER A 182 10.71 2.63 -19.43
N LEU A 183 11.51 3.49 -18.80
CA LEU A 183 11.54 4.93 -19.10
C LEU A 183 12.08 5.21 -20.51
N LEU A 184 12.85 4.25 -21.07
CA LEU A 184 13.27 4.27 -22.45
C LEU A 184 12.11 3.77 -23.32
N SER A 185 11.39 4.70 -23.94
CA SER A 185 10.39 4.39 -24.95
C SER A 185 11.00 3.51 -26.05
N THR A 186 10.39 2.37 -26.30
CA THR A 186 10.48 1.73 -27.61
C THR A 186 9.87 2.68 -28.64
N ASN A 187 10.75 3.37 -29.36
CA ASN A 187 10.45 3.89 -30.69
C ASN A 187 9.70 2.84 -31.52
N ASN A 188 8.59 3.27 -32.14
CA ASN A 188 7.98 2.72 -33.34
C ASN A 188 7.74 1.20 -33.43
N ASN A 189 6.50 0.78 -33.18
CA ASN A 189 5.79 -0.17 -34.06
C ASN A 189 4.28 -0.22 -33.73
N TYR A 190 3.55 0.81 -34.14
CA TYR A 190 2.14 0.63 -34.50
C TYR A 190 2.07 0.73 -36.03
N PRO A 191 1.54 -0.30 -36.74
CA PRO A 191 1.33 -0.18 -38.17
C PRO A 191 0.31 0.94 -38.40
N ALA A 192 0.73 1.95 -39.16
CA ALA A 192 -0.12 3.02 -39.63
C ALA A 192 -1.21 2.44 -40.54
N SER A 193 -2.34 2.06 -39.96
CA SER A 193 -3.57 1.86 -40.71
C SER A 193 -4.76 2.30 -39.85
N SER A 194 -5.66 3.06 -40.46
CA SER A 194 -6.88 3.67 -39.90
C SER A 194 -6.75 5.02 -39.17
N ARG A 195 -6.16 6.02 -39.86
CA ARG A 195 -6.67 7.40 -39.75
C ARG A 195 -7.77 7.59 -40.83
N PRO A 196 -9.04 7.85 -40.47
CA PRO A 196 -10.01 8.31 -41.46
C PRO A 196 -9.66 9.75 -41.86
N SER A 197 -9.40 9.92 -43.15
CA SER A 197 -9.25 11.19 -43.83
C SER A 197 -10.56 11.99 -43.75
N SER A 198 -10.51 13.18 -43.18
CA SER A 198 -11.47 14.24 -43.51
C SER A 198 -10.68 15.47 -43.95
N SER A 199 -10.83 15.76 -45.24
CA SER A 199 -10.30 16.92 -45.92
C SER A 199 -11.26 18.11 -45.78
N ARG A 200 -10.69 19.33 -45.79
CA ARG A 200 -11.30 20.66 -45.98
C ARG A 200 -11.95 21.22 -44.69
N LEU A 201 -11.67 22.43 -44.22
CA LEU A 201 -11.29 23.68 -44.88
C LEU A 201 -10.01 24.29 -44.29
N ALA A 202 -9.24 24.93 -45.18
CA ALA A 202 -8.17 25.86 -44.85
C ALA A 202 -8.70 27.31 -44.88
N SER A 203 -8.27 28.11 -43.91
CA SER A 203 -8.16 29.57 -43.94
C SER A 203 -7.47 29.99 -42.63
N SER A 204 -6.46 30.86 -42.51
CA SER A 204 -5.62 31.61 -43.45
C SER A 204 -4.70 32.49 -42.58
N TYR A 205 -3.37 32.36 -42.76
CA TYR A 205 -2.29 33.32 -42.40
C TYR A 205 -1.99 33.68 -40.91
N PRO A 206 -0.82 34.28 -40.59
CA PRO A 206 0.54 33.91 -41.02
C PRO A 206 1.54 33.82 -39.85
N SER A 207 2.66 33.17 -40.15
CA SER A 207 3.91 33.09 -39.40
C SER A 207 4.52 34.46 -39.05
N SER A 208 5.00 34.60 -37.80
CA SER A 208 6.03 35.57 -37.43
C SER A 208 7.21 34.85 -36.77
N SER A 209 8.30 34.85 -37.51
CA SER A 209 9.67 34.50 -37.14
C SER A 209 10.24 35.42 -36.07
N TYR A 210 10.90 34.88 -35.04
CA TYR A 210 11.98 35.58 -34.32
C TYR A 210 13.08 34.61 -33.85
N PRO A 211 14.33 35.10 -33.71
CA PRO A 211 15.55 34.33 -33.92
C PRO A 211 16.18 33.77 -32.63
N SER A 212 17.13 32.87 -32.86
CA SER A 212 18.11 32.35 -31.90
C SER A 212 18.97 33.45 -31.24
N SER A 213 19.11 33.40 -29.92
CA SER A 213 20.27 33.99 -29.23
C SER A 213 20.66 33.18 -27.99
N SER A 214 21.83 32.53 -28.10
CA SER A 214 22.88 32.37 -27.09
C SER A 214 22.61 32.84 -25.65
N TYR A 215 22.68 31.90 -24.72
CA TYR A 215 22.83 32.14 -23.28
C TYR A 215 24.29 32.46 -22.91
N PRO A 216 24.53 33.45 -22.04
CA PRO A 216 25.65 33.43 -21.12
C PRO A 216 25.20 32.98 -19.73
N SER A 217 26.03 32.17 -19.11
CA SER A 217 26.01 31.77 -17.71
C SER A 217 26.06 32.98 -16.76
N SER A 218 25.14 33.05 -15.80
CA SER A 218 25.35 33.81 -14.57
C SER A 218 24.62 33.16 -13.39
N GLN A 219 25.40 32.89 -12.34
CA GLN A 219 24.93 32.57 -11.00
C GLN A 219 23.98 33.67 -10.49
N SER A 220 22.83 33.29 -9.95
CA SER A 220 22.07 34.16 -9.06
C SER A 220 21.21 33.31 -8.13
N SER A 221 21.56 33.34 -6.83
CA SER A 221 20.73 32.89 -5.73
C SER A 221 19.40 33.66 -5.75
N SER A 222 18.27 32.96 -5.89
CA SER A 222 16.94 33.53 -5.71
C SER A 222 16.25 32.85 -4.53
N THR A 223 16.35 33.49 -3.37
CA THR A 223 15.56 33.17 -2.19
C THR A 223 14.10 33.50 -2.45
N LEU A 224 13.26 32.49 -2.64
CA LEU A 224 11.80 32.61 -2.68
C LEU A 224 11.26 32.65 -1.25
N GLN A 225 10.76 33.82 -0.83
CA GLN A 225 10.06 33.96 0.45
C GLN A 225 8.60 33.49 0.33
N LEU A 226 8.23 32.50 1.13
CA LEU A 226 6.83 32.08 1.34
C LEU A 226 6.06 33.15 2.17
N PRO A 227 4.74 33.26 1.99
CA PRO A 227 3.96 34.37 2.55
C PRO A 227 3.88 34.28 4.09
N ARG A 228 4.46 35.27 4.78
CA ARG A 228 4.14 35.57 6.19
C ARG A 228 2.72 36.11 6.28
N ARG A 229 1.92 35.56 7.19
CA ARG A 229 0.57 36.06 7.50
C ARG A 229 0.66 37.26 8.45
N PRO A 230 -0.04 38.38 8.20
CA PRO A 230 -0.19 39.45 9.19
C PRO A 230 -1.23 39.07 10.26
N GLU A 231 -1.06 39.64 11.45
CA GLU A 231 -1.94 39.48 12.61
C GLU A 231 -3.38 39.95 12.36
N ALA A 232 -4.31 39.24 13.02
CA ALA A 232 -5.71 39.52 13.34
C ALA A 232 -6.48 40.60 12.56
N TYR A 233 -7.52 40.20 11.80
CA TYR A 233 -8.93 40.58 11.99
C TYR A 233 -9.84 39.81 11.00
N SER A 234 -11.15 39.85 11.29
CA SER A 234 -12.23 38.94 10.93
C SER A 234 -12.63 38.76 9.45
N SER A 235 -13.15 37.55 9.19
CA SER A 235 -14.21 37.15 8.23
C SER A 235 -13.84 36.62 6.84
N ASN A 236 -14.22 35.35 6.64
CA ASN A 236 -14.55 34.62 5.41
C ASN A 236 -13.64 34.79 4.18
N SER A 237 -12.59 33.95 4.11
CA SER A 237 -12.04 33.50 2.82
C SER A 237 -11.54 32.06 2.94
N SER A 238 -12.05 31.18 2.08
CA SER A 238 -11.63 29.79 1.96
C SER A 238 -10.22 29.73 1.35
N THR A 239 -9.20 29.54 2.18
CA THR A 239 -7.82 29.37 1.74
C THR A 239 -7.55 27.91 1.39
N THR A 240 -7.79 27.53 0.15
CA THR A 240 -7.13 26.36 -0.47
C THR A 240 -6.31 26.88 -1.64
N SER A 241 -5.07 27.27 -1.39
CA SER A 241 -4.13 27.67 -2.45
C SER A 241 -3.76 26.40 -3.22
N ILE A 242 -4.29 26.27 -4.45
CA ILE A 242 -3.84 25.25 -5.39
C ILE A 242 -2.67 25.86 -6.16
N LEU A 243 -1.46 25.35 -5.99
CA LEU A 243 -0.34 25.69 -6.88
C LEU A 243 -0.56 24.97 -8.21
N LYS A 244 -0.49 25.72 -9.31
CA LYS A 244 -0.62 25.15 -10.66
C LYS A 244 0.75 24.70 -11.14
N LEU A 245 0.78 23.63 -11.94
CA LEU A 245 2.01 23.05 -12.50
C LEU A 245 2.90 24.07 -13.24
N THR A 246 2.33 25.16 -13.74
CA THR A 246 3.09 26.27 -14.38
C THR A 246 4.05 26.98 -13.44
N ASP A 247 3.90 26.78 -12.14
CA ASP A 247 4.66 27.47 -11.10
C ASP A 247 5.76 26.56 -10.50
N LEU A 248 5.92 25.33 -11.02
CA LEU A 248 6.90 24.33 -10.56
C LEU A 248 7.84 23.96 -11.72
N GLU A 249 9.14 23.84 -11.43
CA GLU A 249 10.15 23.49 -12.44
C GLU A 249 9.96 22.04 -12.92
N PRO A 250 10.26 21.71 -14.20
CA PRO A 250 10.16 20.34 -14.69
C PRO A 250 11.02 19.35 -13.86
N THR A 251 10.46 18.18 -13.54
CA THR A 251 11.15 17.12 -12.77
C THR A 251 12.37 16.57 -13.51
N GLU A 252 13.35 16.04 -12.77
CA GLU A 252 14.45 15.25 -13.36
C GLU A 252 13.94 14.07 -14.22
N LEU A 253 12.82 13.47 -13.86
CA LEU A 253 12.21 12.42 -14.68
C LEU A 253 11.74 12.96 -16.04
N GLU A 254 11.22 14.18 -16.11
CA GLU A 254 10.76 14.81 -17.36
C GLU A 254 11.93 15.24 -18.24
N ILE A 255 13.02 15.73 -17.64
CA ILE A 255 14.18 16.23 -18.38
C ILE A 255 15.10 15.07 -18.81
N HIS A 256 15.36 14.13 -17.91
CA HIS A 256 16.41 13.12 -18.06
C HIS A 256 15.90 11.69 -18.08
N GLN A 257 14.58 11.47 -17.94
CA GLN A 257 13.99 10.12 -17.85
C GLN A 257 14.69 9.24 -16.80
N LYS A 258 15.10 9.85 -15.69
CA LYS A 258 15.80 9.18 -14.60
C LYS A 258 14.97 9.25 -13.33
N VAL A 259 14.88 8.13 -12.62
CA VAL A 259 14.31 8.10 -11.27
C VAL A 259 15.28 8.80 -10.31
N PRO A 260 14.85 9.81 -9.52
CA PRO A 260 15.70 10.49 -8.56
C PRO A 260 16.16 9.53 -7.46
N ASP A 261 17.26 9.88 -6.78
CA ASP A 261 17.70 9.12 -5.62
C ASP A 261 16.68 9.24 -4.48
N LEU A 262 16.14 8.10 -4.06
CA LEU A 262 15.15 8.01 -3.00
C LEU A 262 15.23 6.64 -2.31
N ASN A 263 14.79 6.59 -1.07
CA ASN A 263 14.79 5.36 -0.28
C ASN A 263 13.44 5.17 0.42
N LEU A 264 12.76 4.09 0.03
CA LEU A 264 11.58 3.60 0.75
C LEU A 264 12.07 2.86 2.00
N ARG A 265 11.64 3.32 3.17
CA ARG A 265 12.00 2.76 4.48
C ARG A 265 10.96 1.80 5.04
N ALA A 266 9.70 1.97 4.67
CA ALA A 266 8.62 1.12 5.15
C ALA A 266 7.45 1.02 4.18
N ILE A 267 6.71 -0.08 4.27
CA ILE A 267 5.34 -0.24 3.74
C ILE A 267 4.39 -0.38 4.93
N VAL A 268 3.27 0.35 4.93
CA VAL A 268 2.19 0.24 5.93
C VAL A 268 0.88 -0.09 5.24
N SER A 269 0.46 -1.34 5.30
CA SER A 269 -0.70 -1.81 4.54
C SER A 269 -1.79 -2.33 5.47
N PHE A 270 -3.00 -1.79 5.31
CA PHE A 270 -4.19 -2.23 6.02
C PHE A 270 -5.07 -3.06 5.09
N TYR A 271 -5.27 -4.33 5.45
CA TYR A 271 -6.16 -5.32 4.81
C TYR A 271 -6.11 -5.32 3.26
N PRO A 272 -4.91 -5.46 2.66
CA PRO A 272 -4.74 -5.39 1.21
C PRO A 272 -5.28 -6.64 0.49
N PRO A 273 -5.84 -6.50 -0.73
CA PRO A 273 -5.86 -7.62 -1.66
C PRO A 273 -4.44 -7.85 -2.20
N THR A 274 -3.94 -9.08 -2.09
CA THR A 274 -2.54 -9.42 -2.45
C THR A 274 -2.44 -10.38 -3.63
N ASP A 275 -3.51 -11.13 -3.92
CA ASP A 275 -3.51 -12.16 -4.96
C ASP A 275 -4.84 -12.24 -5.73
N PHE A 276 -4.87 -11.69 -6.95
CA PHE A 276 -6.05 -11.77 -7.81
C PHE A 276 -6.17 -13.12 -8.55
N ARG A 277 -5.20 -14.03 -8.40
CA ARG A 277 -5.29 -15.39 -8.97
C ARG A 277 -6.30 -16.25 -8.20
N ILE A 278 -6.55 -15.92 -6.94
CA ILE A 278 -7.55 -16.58 -6.09
C ILE A 278 -8.92 -15.95 -6.36
N SER A 279 -9.93 -16.77 -6.63
CA SER A 279 -11.25 -16.27 -6.97
C SER A 279 -11.94 -15.62 -5.76
N ARG A 280 -12.88 -14.70 -6.02
CA ARG A 280 -13.71 -14.10 -4.94
C ARG A 280 -14.52 -15.16 -4.19
N GLN A 281 -14.87 -16.28 -4.83
CA GLN A 281 -15.60 -17.35 -4.19
C GLN A 281 -14.70 -18.04 -3.16
N ASP A 282 -13.53 -18.51 -3.58
CA ASP A 282 -12.57 -19.20 -2.70
C ASP A 282 -12.16 -18.30 -1.53
N LYS A 283 -11.89 -17.01 -1.79
CA LYS A 283 -11.60 -16.02 -0.75
C LYS A 283 -12.72 -15.93 0.30
N ARG A 284 -13.99 -15.96 -0.12
CA ARG A 284 -15.13 -15.87 0.81
C ARG A 284 -15.28 -17.12 1.67
N GLU A 285 -14.92 -18.29 1.12
CA GLU A 285 -14.96 -19.57 1.84
C GLU A 285 -13.92 -19.61 2.98
N THR A 286 -12.85 -18.81 2.89
CA THR A 286 -11.86 -18.68 3.98
C THR A 286 -12.30 -17.77 5.14
N ASN A 287 -13.35 -16.96 4.98
CA ASN A 287 -13.81 -16.04 6.02
C ASN A 287 -14.67 -16.80 7.05
N PRO A 288 -14.33 -16.78 8.36
CA PRO A 288 -15.12 -17.47 9.40
C PRO A 288 -16.52 -16.88 9.60
N VAL A 289 -16.77 -15.65 9.11
CA VAL A 289 -18.07 -14.95 9.20
C VAL A 289 -18.46 -14.40 7.81
N PRO A 290 -18.86 -15.26 6.86
CA PRO A 290 -19.05 -14.88 5.45
C PRO A 290 -20.05 -13.75 5.21
N GLU A 291 -21.04 -13.57 6.09
CA GLU A 291 -22.05 -12.50 6.06
C GLU A 291 -21.48 -11.10 6.29
N MET A 292 -20.29 -11.01 6.92
CA MET A 292 -19.60 -9.75 7.18
C MET A 292 -18.71 -9.29 6.02
N ASN A 293 -18.59 -10.11 4.98
CA ASN A 293 -17.88 -9.74 3.76
C ASN A 293 -18.50 -8.55 3.05
N LEU A 294 -17.67 -7.86 2.25
CA LEU A 294 -18.19 -6.92 1.26
C LEU A 294 -19.23 -7.61 0.35
N PRO A 295 -20.36 -6.95 0.03
CA PRO A 295 -21.40 -7.55 -0.80
C PRO A 295 -20.87 -8.00 -2.17
N PRO A 296 -21.26 -9.18 -2.70
CA PRO A 296 -20.79 -9.68 -3.99
C PRO A 296 -20.98 -8.70 -5.16
N MET A 297 -22.09 -7.94 -5.15
CA MET A 297 -22.35 -6.93 -6.17
C MET A 297 -21.29 -5.82 -6.18
N LEU A 298 -20.81 -5.41 -5.00
CA LEU A 298 -19.79 -4.38 -4.86
C LEU A 298 -18.41 -4.91 -5.29
N THR A 299 -18.02 -6.11 -4.85
CA THR A 299 -16.74 -6.70 -5.28
C THR A 299 -16.72 -6.98 -6.79
N LYS A 300 -17.86 -7.39 -7.37
CA LYS A 300 -18.00 -7.54 -8.82
C LYS A 300 -17.85 -6.21 -9.56
N LEU A 301 -18.39 -5.11 -9.02
CA LEU A 301 -18.20 -3.78 -9.60
C LEU A 301 -16.71 -3.40 -9.62
N PHE A 302 -15.97 -3.66 -8.54
CA PHE A 302 -14.53 -3.38 -8.48
C PHE A 302 -13.76 -4.19 -9.53
N ASP A 303 -13.98 -5.50 -9.55
CA ASP A 303 -13.27 -6.41 -10.44
C ASP A 303 -13.56 -6.08 -11.93
N GLU A 304 -14.84 -5.86 -12.30
CA GLU A 304 -15.22 -5.49 -13.67
C GLU A 304 -14.76 -4.08 -14.09
N SER A 305 -14.62 -3.15 -13.12
CA SER A 305 -14.15 -1.79 -13.41
C SER A 305 -12.64 -1.76 -13.62
N TYR A 306 -11.89 -2.39 -12.71
CA TYR A 306 -10.44 -2.30 -12.63
C TYR A 306 -9.73 -3.26 -13.59
N MET A 307 -10.14 -4.53 -13.65
CA MET A 307 -9.51 -5.55 -14.49
C MET A 307 -10.11 -5.52 -15.90
N HIS A 308 -9.71 -4.52 -16.70
CA HIS A 308 -10.23 -4.30 -18.04
C HIS A 308 -9.13 -4.06 -19.08
N PRO A 309 -9.23 -4.64 -20.30
CA PRO A 309 -10.30 -5.54 -20.79
C PRO A 309 -10.38 -6.88 -20.05
N PRO A 310 -11.59 -7.43 -19.81
CA PRO A 310 -11.73 -8.70 -19.10
C PRO A 310 -11.03 -9.82 -19.88
N ASN A 311 -10.47 -10.80 -19.17
CA ASN A 311 -9.72 -11.94 -19.71
C ASN A 311 -8.47 -11.59 -20.53
N MET A 312 -8.08 -10.32 -20.60
CA MET A 312 -6.80 -9.87 -21.19
C MET A 312 -5.80 -9.45 -20.12
N ILE A 313 -6.25 -9.33 -18.86
CA ILE A 313 -5.40 -9.01 -17.73
C ILE A 313 -4.71 -10.28 -17.23
N ASP A 314 -3.39 -10.23 -17.22
CA ASP A 314 -2.55 -11.24 -16.59
C ASP A 314 -2.67 -11.14 -15.08
N LEU A 315 -3.39 -12.08 -14.46
CA LEU A 315 -3.59 -12.12 -13.00
C LEU A 315 -2.30 -12.45 -12.24
N THR A 316 -1.25 -12.91 -12.94
CA THR A 316 0.08 -13.15 -12.36
C THR A 316 0.97 -11.91 -12.42
N ASP A 317 0.50 -10.81 -13.02
CA ASP A 317 1.25 -9.56 -13.06
C ASP A 317 1.48 -9.04 -11.63
N PRO A 318 2.75 -8.89 -11.18
CA PRO A 318 3.05 -8.44 -9.83
C PRO A 318 2.52 -7.03 -9.51
N TYR A 319 2.25 -6.19 -10.52
CA TYR A 319 1.64 -4.88 -10.30
C TYR A 319 0.13 -4.94 -10.04
N LEU A 320 -0.48 -6.13 -10.20
CA LEU A 320 -1.86 -6.43 -9.82
C LEU A 320 -1.89 -7.34 -8.59
N SER A 321 -1.18 -8.46 -8.67
CA SER A 321 -1.07 -9.49 -7.63
C SER A 321 0.34 -9.50 -7.07
N PRO A 322 0.69 -8.66 -6.07
CA PRO A 322 2.04 -8.65 -5.51
C PRO A 322 2.48 -10.02 -4.95
N ALA A 323 1.54 -10.87 -4.52
CA ALA A 323 1.82 -12.26 -4.13
C ALA A 323 2.32 -13.16 -5.28
N ALA A 324 2.17 -12.75 -6.54
CA ALA A 324 2.72 -13.47 -7.69
C ALA A 324 4.20 -13.13 -7.96
N GLY A 325 4.74 -12.06 -7.35
CA GLY A 325 6.16 -11.69 -7.49
C GLY A 325 7.10 -12.77 -6.97
N SER A 326 8.25 -12.98 -7.61
CA SER A 326 9.27 -13.93 -7.14
C SER A 326 9.91 -13.48 -5.82
N ASP A 327 10.39 -14.40 -4.99
CA ASP A 327 11.04 -14.04 -3.71
C ASP A 327 12.23 -13.09 -3.91
N LYS A 328 13.00 -13.30 -4.97
CA LYS A 328 14.10 -12.40 -5.36
C LYS A 328 13.61 -10.98 -5.64
N LEU A 329 12.50 -10.84 -6.36
CA LEU A 329 11.90 -9.54 -6.66
C LEU A 329 11.39 -8.87 -5.39
N LEU A 330 10.60 -9.59 -4.58
CA LEU A 330 10.05 -9.06 -3.33
C LEU A 330 11.17 -8.64 -2.36
N LYS A 331 12.25 -9.43 -2.32
CA LYS A 331 13.44 -9.12 -1.52
C LYS A 331 14.14 -7.85 -1.99
N ALA A 332 14.28 -7.65 -3.29
CA ALA A 332 14.98 -6.50 -3.86
C ALA A 332 14.14 -5.22 -3.86
N ALA A 333 12.84 -5.31 -4.16
CA ALA A 333 11.99 -4.15 -4.39
C ALA A 333 11.38 -3.55 -3.11
N TYR A 334 11.18 -4.35 -2.05
CA TYR A 334 10.55 -3.86 -0.84
C TYR A 334 11.54 -3.33 0.20
N PRO A 335 11.16 -2.32 1.01
CA PRO A 335 11.92 -1.93 2.20
C PRO A 335 12.11 -3.11 3.16
N GLN A 336 13.04 -2.97 4.09
CA GLN A 336 13.28 -3.99 5.12
C GLN A 336 12.09 -4.15 6.06
N ASP A 337 11.46 -3.04 6.47
CA ASP A 337 10.33 -3.03 7.40
C ASP A 337 9.00 -2.96 6.65
N ILE A 338 8.08 -3.85 7.02
CA ILE A 338 6.71 -3.92 6.49
C ILE A 338 5.77 -4.00 7.68
N ILE A 339 4.75 -3.14 7.74
CA ILE A 339 3.70 -3.16 8.76
C ILE A 339 2.42 -3.57 8.04
N LEU A 340 1.95 -4.79 8.28
CA LEU A 340 0.81 -5.38 7.59
C LEU A 340 -0.29 -5.73 8.59
N TYR A 341 -1.49 -5.22 8.38
CA TYR A 341 -2.67 -5.61 9.16
C TYR A 341 -3.67 -6.37 8.29
N THR A 342 -4.26 -7.43 8.84
CA THR A 342 -5.40 -8.13 8.23
C THR A 342 -6.60 -8.11 9.16
N CYS A 343 -7.77 -8.56 8.68
CA CYS A 343 -9.02 -8.51 9.43
C CYS A 343 -9.61 -9.91 9.50
N GLU A 344 -9.96 -10.38 10.69
CA GLU A 344 -10.47 -11.75 10.85
C GLU A 344 -11.74 -12.03 10.04
N TYR A 345 -12.67 -11.08 9.97
CA TYR A 345 -13.94 -11.25 9.25
C TYR A 345 -13.88 -10.69 7.83
N ASP A 346 -12.77 -10.93 7.12
CA ASP A 346 -12.52 -10.44 5.77
C ASP A 346 -12.11 -11.56 4.81
N MET A 347 -12.70 -11.60 3.61
CA MET A 347 -12.30 -12.53 2.54
C MET A 347 -10.83 -12.35 2.11
N LEU A 348 -10.22 -11.20 2.37
CA LEU A 348 -8.82 -10.93 2.03
C LEU A 348 -7.84 -11.39 3.14
N ASN A 349 -8.35 -11.92 4.25
CA ASN A 349 -7.52 -12.26 5.41
C ASN A 349 -6.50 -13.35 5.10
N ALA A 350 -6.97 -14.49 4.56
CA ALA A 350 -6.12 -15.65 4.32
C ALA A 350 -4.97 -15.34 3.34
N GLU A 351 -5.25 -14.61 2.26
CA GLU A 351 -4.21 -14.18 1.31
C GLU A 351 -3.26 -13.14 1.92
N GLY A 352 -3.75 -12.29 2.82
CA GLY A 352 -2.95 -11.30 3.54
C GLY A 352 -1.98 -11.96 4.52
N ILE A 353 -2.46 -12.93 5.31
CA ILE A 353 -1.65 -13.72 6.25
C ILE A 353 -0.56 -14.49 5.49
N ALA A 354 -0.95 -15.28 4.48
CA ALA A 354 0.00 -16.06 3.69
C ALA A 354 1.06 -15.18 3.01
N PHE A 355 0.69 -13.97 2.59
CA PHE A 355 1.64 -13.02 2.02
C PHE A 355 2.58 -12.44 3.09
N GLY A 356 2.07 -12.08 4.27
CA GLY A 356 2.88 -11.62 5.41
C GLY A 356 3.92 -12.65 5.86
N GLU A 357 3.50 -13.91 6.02
CA GLU A 357 4.39 -15.03 6.37
C GLU A 357 5.45 -15.28 5.30
N ARG A 358 5.09 -15.19 4.02
CA ARG A 358 6.06 -15.33 2.94
C ARG A 358 7.10 -14.20 2.96
N LEU A 359 6.69 -12.98 3.26
CA LEU A 359 7.58 -11.83 3.36
C LEU A 359 8.56 -11.96 4.52
N SER A 360 8.12 -12.46 5.67
CA SER A 360 9.00 -12.74 6.83
C SER A 360 9.85 -14.00 6.66
N GLY A 361 9.41 -14.93 5.82
CA GLY A 361 10.11 -16.17 5.52
C GLY A 361 11.54 -15.94 4.99
N PRO A 362 12.45 -16.90 5.19
CA PRO A 362 13.89 -16.74 4.96
C PRO A 362 14.28 -16.43 3.50
N GLN A 363 13.42 -16.78 2.54
CA GLN A 363 13.67 -16.52 1.12
C GLN A 363 13.56 -15.03 0.79
N VAL A 364 12.60 -14.32 1.41
CA VAL A 364 12.41 -12.88 1.22
C VAL A 364 13.14 -12.10 2.32
N GLY A 365 12.95 -12.47 3.59
CA GLY A 365 13.70 -11.98 4.74
C GLY A 365 13.36 -10.55 5.18
N LYS A 366 12.09 -10.14 5.07
CA LYS A 366 11.61 -8.85 5.57
C LYS A 366 11.24 -8.93 7.05
N THR A 367 11.29 -7.79 7.71
CA THR A 367 10.77 -7.66 9.08
C THR A 367 9.31 -7.24 8.97
N VAL A 368 8.39 -8.15 9.31
CA VAL A 368 6.95 -7.93 9.17
C VAL A 368 6.33 -7.68 10.54
N HIS A 369 5.93 -6.44 10.77
CA HIS A 369 5.16 -5.96 11.91
C HIS A 369 3.66 -6.01 11.60
N GLY A 370 2.84 -5.68 12.60
CA GLY A 370 1.38 -5.77 12.50
C GLY A 370 0.88 -7.20 12.74
N GLY A 371 -0.23 -7.58 12.11
CA GLY A 371 -0.86 -8.88 12.28
C GLY A 371 -2.37 -8.90 12.08
N LEU A 372 -3.00 -9.96 12.56
CA LEU A 372 -4.45 -10.18 12.46
C LEU A 372 -5.23 -9.34 13.46
N VAL A 373 -6.09 -8.44 12.99
CA VAL A 373 -7.05 -7.74 13.85
C VAL A 373 -8.28 -8.63 14.04
N LYS A 374 -8.51 -9.08 15.28
CA LYS A 374 -9.64 -9.94 15.65
C LYS A 374 -10.99 -9.24 15.61
N GLU A 375 -12.02 -10.01 15.29
CA GLU A 375 -13.44 -9.67 15.35
C GLU A 375 -13.84 -8.42 14.55
N VAL A 376 -13.11 -8.12 13.48
CA VAL A 376 -13.38 -6.96 12.64
C VAL A 376 -13.57 -7.34 11.17
N PRO A 377 -14.53 -6.70 10.47
CA PRO A 377 -14.69 -6.89 9.03
C PRO A 377 -13.70 -6.03 8.24
N HIS A 378 -13.68 -6.23 6.92
CA HIS A 378 -13.01 -5.31 6.00
C HIS A 378 -13.41 -3.84 6.25
N ALA A 379 -12.44 -2.93 6.12
CA ALA A 379 -12.64 -1.49 6.34
C ALA A 379 -13.25 -1.14 7.71
N PHE A 380 -12.85 -1.88 8.75
CA PHE A 380 -13.35 -1.69 10.12
C PHE A 380 -13.17 -0.27 10.67
N ASP A 381 -12.10 0.42 10.25
CA ASP A 381 -11.76 1.80 10.57
C ASP A 381 -12.58 2.84 9.78
N LYS A 382 -13.36 2.42 8.78
CA LYS A 382 -14.19 3.30 7.93
C LYS A 382 -15.69 3.14 8.15
N LYS A 383 -16.11 2.41 9.19
CA LYS A 383 -17.54 2.25 9.50
C LYS A 383 -18.20 3.63 9.65
N PRO A 384 -19.39 3.88 9.04
CA PRO A 384 -20.11 5.13 9.16
C PRO A 384 -20.79 5.23 10.54
N ASN A 385 -19.99 5.21 11.59
CA ASN A 385 -20.43 5.41 12.96
C ASN A 385 -20.17 6.88 13.32
N PRO A 386 -21.21 7.72 13.50
CA PRO A 386 -21.04 9.13 13.80
C PRO A 386 -20.71 9.40 15.28
N ILE A 387 -20.65 8.37 16.14
CA ILE A 387 -20.50 8.51 17.58
C ILE A 387 -19.04 8.34 18.02
N LYS A 388 -18.43 7.19 17.73
CA LYS A 388 -17.07 6.86 18.20
C LYS A 388 -16.27 6.16 17.12
N PHE A 389 -15.02 6.58 16.96
CA PHE A 389 -14.05 5.90 16.12
C PHE A 389 -13.65 4.54 16.74
N PRO A 390 -13.42 3.48 15.94
CA PRO A 390 -13.12 2.15 16.45
C PRO A 390 -11.82 2.12 17.25
N VAL A 391 -11.87 1.59 18.48
CA VAL A 391 -10.70 1.46 19.36
C VAL A 391 -9.61 0.57 18.74
N SER A 392 -10.00 -0.45 18.00
CA SER A 392 -9.06 -1.30 17.25
C SER A 392 -8.30 -0.50 16.19
N ALA A 393 -8.94 0.48 15.55
CA ALA A 393 -8.31 1.30 14.51
C ALA A 393 -7.31 2.29 15.11
N ASP A 394 -7.69 2.96 16.19
CA ASP A 394 -6.76 3.83 16.95
C ASP A 394 -5.52 3.06 17.39
N ARG A 395 -5.70 1.81 17.86
CA ARG A 395 -4.58 0.95 18.28
C ARG A 395 -3.64 0.62 17.12
N CYS A 396 -4.17 0.14 15.99
CA CYS A 396 -3.35 -0.20 14.83
C CYS A 396 -2.61 1.05 14.31
N TYR A 397 -3.28 2.21 14.30
CA TYR A 397 -2.65 3.45 13.87
C TYR A 397 -1.51 3.87 14.81
N ALA A 398 -1.73 3.79 16.12
CA ALA A 398 -0.71 4.16 17.11
C ALA A 398 0.51 3.23 17.03
N GLU A 399 0.28 1.93 16.88
CA GLU A 399 1.34 0.94 16.70
C GLU A 399 2.15 1.19 15.41
N ALA A 400 1.48 1.38 14.27
CA ALA A 400 2.14 1.72 13.02
C ALA A 400 2.96 3.02 13.12
N CYS A 401 2.45 4.03 13.83
CA CYS A 401 3.18 5.27 14.07
C CYS A 401 4.42 5.06 14.96
N SER A 402 4.34 4.19 15.96
CA SER A 402 5.49 3.81 16.80
C SER A 402 6.61 3.18 15.96
N GLU A 403 6.25 2.24 15.08
CA GLU A 403 7.21 1.62 14.16
C GLU A 403 7.79 2.63 13.16
N LEU A 404 6.96 3.51 12.57
CA LEU A 404 7.45 4.54 11.66
C LEU A 404 8.41 5.52 12.34
N LYS A 405 8.16 5.92 13.60
CA LYS A 405 9.13 6.72 14.38
C LYS A 405 10.47 5.99 14.49
N ARG A 406 10.46 4.70 14.86
CA ARG A 406 11.68 3.88 14.95
C ARG A 406 12.42 3.85 13.62
N ILE A 407 11.70 3.58 12.53
CA ILE A 407 12.24 3.41 11.18
C ILE A 407 12.82 4.72 10.63
N PHE A 408 12.18 5.87 10.89
CA PHE A 408 12.67 7.18 10.49
C PHE A 408 13.74 7.77 11.43
N GLY A 409 14.14 7.04 12.48
CA GLY A 409 15.17 7.46 13.43
C GLY A 409 14.71 8.41 14.53
N GLY A 410 13.40 8.55 14.73
CA GLY A 410 12.80 9.25 15.87
C GLY A 410 12.97 8.48 17.19
N ARG A 411 13.04 9.20 18.31
CA ARG A 411 13.03 8.56 19.65
C ARG A 411 11.66 7.96 19.91
N VAL A 412 11.59 6.64 20.05
CA VAL A 412 10.39 5.92 20.51
C VAL A 412 10.24 6.15 22.02
N SER A 413 9.13 6.75 22.46
CA SER A 413 8.88 6.99 23.89
C SER A 413 8.58 5.69 24.64
N ASP A 414 8.69 5.69 25.97
CA ASP A 414 8.31 4.53 26.78
C ASP A 414 6.81 4.21 26.66
N GLU A 415 5.98 5.20 26.34
CA GLU A 415 4.57 4.96 26.05
C GLU A 415 4.37 4.29 24.69
N ASP A 416 5.09 4.73 23.66
CA ASP A 416 5.10 4.08 22.34
C ASP A 416 5.58 2.62 22.45
N ARG A 417 6.60 2.34 23.29
CA ARG A 417 7.07 0.97 23.60
C ARG A 417 6.01 0.15 24.33
N ARG A 418 5.39 0.69 25.38
CA ARG A 418 4.29 0.01 26.08
C ARG A 418 3.10 -0.27 25.17
N GLN A 419 2.87 0.54 24.14
CA GLN A 419 1.81 0.30 23.17
C GLN A 419 2.14 -0.86 22.22
N LEU A 420 3.39 -1.02 21.79
CA LEU A 420 3.85 -2.21 21.07
C LEU A 420 3.59 -3.48 21.89
N ASP A 421 3.87 -3.46 23.20
CA ASP A 421 3.63 -4.59 24.11
C ASP A 421 2.13 -4.86 24.41
N LYS A 422 1.28 -3.83 24.34
CA LYS A 422 -0.17 -3.91 24.58
C LYS A 422 -0.97 -4.32 23.35
N SER A 423 -0.33 -4.51 22.21
CA SER A 423 -0.97 -4.82 20.94
C SER A 423 -1.75 -6.15 20.91
N LYS A 424 -1.64 -7.00 21.96
CA LYS A 424 -2.28 -8.31 22.30
C LYS A 424 -3.58 -8.81 21.60
N VAL A 425 -4.34 -7.97 20.90
CA VAL A 425 -5.47 -8.37 20.02
C VAL A 425 -5.02 -8.55 18.57
N VAL A 426 -3.87 -7.97 18.20
CA VAL A 426 -3.19 -8.19 16.93
C VAL A 426 -2.32 -9.42 17.11
N ASP A 427 -2.76 -10.56 16.58
CA ASP A 427 -1.93 -11.77 16.58
C ASP A 427 -0.82 -11.58 15.55
N ARG A 428 0.44 -11.67 15.99
CA ARG A 428 1.61 -11.44 15.12
C ARG A 428 1.76 -12.59 14.15
N PHE A 429 2.22 -12.29 12.93
CA PHE A 429 2.59 -13.35 11.97
C PHE A 429 3.74 -14.24 12.48
N GLU A 430 4.52 -13.79 13.46
CA GLU A 430 5.63 -14.55 14.05
C GLU A 430 5.19 -15.54 15.15
N ASP A 431 4.01 -15.35 15.76
CA ASP A 431 3.56 -16.13 16.91
C ASP A 431 3.22 -17.59 16.55
N ASP A 432 2.84 -17.87 15.29
CA ASP A 432 2.50 -19.22 14.84
C ASP A 432 3.74 -20.06 14.45
N LEU A 433 4.84 -19.43 14.03
CA LEU A 433 6.12 -20.13 13.78
C LEU A 433 6.74 -20.72 15.07
N GLN A 434 6.35 -20.21 16.24
CA GLN A 434 6.72 -20.78 17.54
C GLN A 434 5.77 -21.89 18.00
N ARG A 435 4.48 -21.85 17.63
CA ARG A 435 3.51 -22.90 18.01
C ARG A 435 3.85 -24.26 17.39
N ASP A 436 4.32 -24.28 16.15
CA ASP A 436 4.76 -25.53 15.49
C ASP A 436 6.05 -26.13 16.08
N ARG A 437 6.80 -25.37 16.88
CA ARG A 437 7.94 -25.91 17.65
C ARG A 437 7.54 -26.48 19.00
N VAL A 438 6.38 -26.11 19.54
CA VAL A 438 5.91 -26.52 20.87
C VAL A 438 5.01 -27.76 20.80
N THR A 439 4.36 -28.02 19.67
CA THR A 439 3.50 -29.21 19.46
C THR A 439 4.26 -30.47 19.04
N GLY A 440 5.60 -30.40 18.93
CA GLY A 440 6.46 -31.49 18.44
C GLY A 440 6.99 -32.48 19.48
N GLU A 441 6.55 -32.44 20.75
CA GLU A 441 6.96 -33.44 21.75
C GLU A 441 5.81 -33.88 22.68
N GLY A 442 5.34 -35.13 22.49
CA GLY A 442 4.97 -36.00 23.62
C GLY A 442 3.49 -36.20 23.95
N GLU A 443 2.70 -36.82 23.06
CA GLU A 443 1.54 -37.60 23.52
C GLU A 443 2.00 -39.02 23.88
N ARG A 444 2.21 -39.26 25.18
CA ARG A 444 2.29 -40.60 25.75
C ARG A 444 1.00 -40.83 26.54
N LEU A 445 0.09 -41.60 25.93
CA LEU A 445 -1.19 -42.05 26.48
C LEU A 445 -1.00 -42.68 27.87
N MET A 446 -1.73 -42.15 28.86
CA MET A 446 -2.01 -42.85 30.12
C MET A 446 -3.29 -43.66 29.93
N ASP A 447 -3.22 -44.95 30.22
CA ASP A 447 -4.40 -45.79 30.44
C ASP A 447 -4.36 -46.30 31.89
N GLU A 448 -5.54 -46.32 32.49
CA GLU A 448 -5.82 -46.56 33.90
C GLU A 448 -5.55 -48.03 34.29
N THR A 449 -5.14 -48.28 35.54
CA THR A 449 -5.89 -49.12 36.51
C THR A 449 -5.12 -49.41 37.81
N ASP A 450 -5.89 -49.34 38.90
CA ASP A 450 -5.87 -50.15 40.12
C ASP A 450 -4.88 -49.93 41.29
N MET A 451 -5.48 -49.44 42.39
CA MET A 451 -5.51 -50.00 43.76
C MET A 451 -4.22 -50.52 44.43
N GLY A 452 -3.99 -49.96 45.63
CA GLY A 452 -3.88 -50.79 46.84
C GLY A 452 -2.48 -50.99 47.44
N ASP A 453 -2.27 -50.34 48.60
CA ASP A 453 -1.57 -50.79 49.80
C ASP A 453 -0.23 -51.54 49.71
N GLY A 454 0.79 -51.05 50.44
CA GLY A 454 1.92 -51.90 50.79
C GLY A 454 3.14 -51.20 51.37
N VAL A 455 3.18 -51.16 52.69
CA VAL A 455 4.29 -50.71 53.55
C VAL A 455 5.58 -51.53 53.33
N GLY A 456 6.73 -50.86 53.32
CA GLY A 456 7.92 -51.32 54.07
C GLY A 456 9.14 -51.81 53.28
N GLY A 457 10.27 -51.12 53.51
CA GLY A 457 11.47 -51.79 54.03
C GLY A 457 12.52 -52.33 53.06
N ASN A 458 13.53 -51.48 52.81
CA ASN A 458 14.98 -51.74 52.82
C ASN A 458 15.63 -52.99 52.16
N ASP A 459 16.68 -52.62 51.41
CA ASP A 459 18.07 -53.14 51.44
C ASP A 459 18.55 -54.20 50.43
N ASN A 460 19.49 -53.71 49.61
CA ASN A 460 20.81 -54.25 49.27
C ASN A 460 20.99 -55.50 48.39
N GLY A 461 21.72 -55.31 47.29
CA GLY A 461 22.55 -56.39 46.70
C GLY A 461 23.00 -56.19 45.26
N ARG A 462 24.29 -55.88 45.08
CA ARG A 462 25.10 -55.93 43.83
C ARG A 462 24.86 -57.19 42.96
N TRP A 463 25.06 -57.10 41.63
CA TRP A 463 26.27 -57.58 40.91
C TRP A 463 26.19 -57.43 39.36
N ILE A 464 27.30 -56.92 38.85
CA ILE A 464 27.97 -56.81 37.53
C ILE A 464 27.65 -57.87 36.43
N GLY A 465 27.66 -57.47 35.13
CA GLY A 465 28.24 -58.28 34.04
C GLY A 465 27.51 -58.36 32.68
N GLN A 466 28.18 -57.90 31.62
CA GLN A 466 27.92 -57.93 30.14
C GLN A 466 27.54 -59.29 29.50
N PRO A 467 27.14 -59.45 28.18
CA PRO A 467 27.77 -58.89 26.93
C PRO A 467 26.81 -58.56 25.72
N SER A 468 27.16 -57.69 24.75
CA SER A 468 27.87 -57.82 23.42
C SER A 468 27.07 -58.33 22.18
N ILE A 469 26.96 -57.44 21.17
CA ILE A 469 27.24 -57.54 19.71
C ILE A 469 26.85 -58.82 18.92
N HIS A 470 26.13 -58.67 17.80
CA HIS A 470 26.60 -59.18 16.49
C HIS A 470 25.89 -58.56 15.26
N ASP A 471 26.64 -58.66 14.18
CA ASP A 471 26.67 -57.93 12.91
C ASP A 471 26.32 -58.88 11.74
N LYS A 472 26.10 -58.33 10.54
CA LYS A 472 26.13 -58.94 9.17
C LYS A 472 24.83 -59.28 8.39
N MET A 473 24.77 -58.67 7.20
CA MET A 473 24.13 -59.08 5.92
C MET A 473 24.49 -60.55 5.47
N PRO A 474 23.92 -61.21 4.42
CA PRO A 474 23.36 -60.64 3.15
C PRO A 474 22.21 -61.40 2.40
N ASN A 475 21.78 -60.79 1.28
CA ASN A 475 21.44 -61.34 -0.06
C ASN A 475 20.06 -61.96 -0.43
N GLN A 476 19.58 -61.51 -1.61
CA GLN A 476 18.73 -62.16 -2.64
C GLN A 476 17.29 -62.57 -2.20
N GLU A 477 16.19 -62.40 -2.95
CA GLU A 477 15.98 -62.52 -4.40
C GLU A 477 14.58 -61.96 -4.82
N ASN A 478 14.49 -61.50 -6.08
CA ASN A 478 13.32 -61.34 -6.98
C ASN A 478 11.90 -61.75 -6.53
N ARG A 479 10.89 -60.91 -6.83
CA ARG A 479 10.02 -61.02 -8.04
C ARG A 479 8.85 -60.01 -7.99
N ILE A 480 8.68 -59.28 -9.10
CA ILE A 480 7.43 -58.63 -9.55
C ILE A 480 6.52 -59.73 -10.18
N PRO A 481 5.21 -59.53 -10.47
CA PRO A 481 4.58 -58.37 -11.13
C PRO A 481 3.68 -57.52 -10.22
#